data_AF-A0A959NGJ8-F1
#
_entry.id   AF-A0A959NGJ8-F1
#
_cell.length_a   1.000
_cell.length_b   1.000
_cell.length_c   1.000
_cell.angle_alpha   90.00
_cell.angle_beta   90.00
_cell.angle_gamma   90.00
#
_symmetry.space_group_name_H-M   'P 1'
#
loop_
_entity.id
_entity.type
_entity.pdbx_description
1 polymer ?
#
loop_
_entity_poly.entity_id
_entity_poly.type
_entity_poly.pdbx_seq_one_letter_code
_entity_poly.pdbx_strand_id
1 'polypeptide(L)'
;MKYFLIVLTFLFNAASLRAQTAEDSVKAAINKMFAAMKNADSEQLQSVFSDNMVLQTISKNKSGALTVLDEKPAEFIKQIAASAPGDLDEQIQFSTVLI
;
A
#
# COMPACT_ATOMS: atom_id res chain seq x y z
N MET A 1 -25.65 -14.33 -36.49
CA MET A 1 -25.61 -12.91 -36.09
C MET A 1 -25.30 -12.70 -34.60
N LYS A 2 -26.03 -13.31 -33.64
CA LYS A 2 -25.81 -13.13 -32.19
C LYS A 2 -24.38 -13.44 -31.71
N TYR A 3 -23.77 -14.53 -32.17
CA TYR A 3 -22.41 -14.92 -31.79
C TYR A 3 -21.32 -14.04 -32.42
N PHE A 4 -21.58 -13.48 -33.60
CA PHE A 4 -20.65 -12.57 -34.29
C PHE A 4 -20.46 -11.27 -33.48
N LEU A 5 -21.55 -10.71 -32.94
CA LEU A 5 -21.49 -9.53 -32.09
C LEU A 5 -20.74 -9.79 -30.78
N ILE A 6 -20.94 -10.96 -30.16
CA ILE A 6 -20.21 -11.34 -28.93
C ILE A 6 -18.70 -11.45 -29.19
N VAL A 7 -18.31 -12.13 -30.28
CA VAL A 7 -16.89 -12.28 -30.66
C VAL A 7 -16.28 -10.92 -31.01
N LEU A 8 -17.01 -10.06 -31.73
CA LEU A 8 -16.55 -8.71 -32.07
C LEU A 8 -16.36 -7.85 -30.81
N THR A 9 -17.29 -7.90 -29.86
CA THR A 9 -17.15 -7.20 -28.57
C THR A 9 -15.95 -7.73 -27.78
N PHE A 10 -15.70 -9.04 -27.76
CA PHE A 10 -14.55 -9.62 -27.08
C PHE A 10 -13.21 -9.17 -27.71
N LEU A 11 -13.13 -9.13 -29.04
CA LEU A 11 -11.95 -8.68 -29.78
C LEU A 11 -11.63 -7.19 -29.57
N PHE A 12 -12.66 -6.34 -29.49
CA PHE A 12 -12.47 -4.91 -29.19
C PHE A 12 -12.00 -4.65 -27.75
N ASN A 13 -12.47 -5.43 -26.77
CA ASN A 13 -12.06 -5.28 -25.38
C ASN A 13 -10.63 -5.78 -25.13
N ALA A 14 -10.19 -6.84 -25.84
CA ALA A 14 -8.83 -7.37 -25.71
C ALA A 14 -7.74 -6.35 -26.12
N ALA A 15 -8.04 -5.45 -27.08
CA ALA A 15 -7.10 -4.43 -27.54
C ALA A 15 -6.86 -3.29 -26.51
N SER A 16 -7.65 -3.21 -25.45
CA SER A 16 -7.59 -2.12 -24.46
C SER A 16 -7.01 -2.54 -23.11
N LEU A 17 -6.52 -3.78 -22.98
CA LEU A 17 -5.95 -4.27 -21.73
C LEU A 17 -4.50 -3.79 -21.59
N ARG A 18 -4.28 -2.77 -20.75
CA ARG A 18 -2.95 -2.43 -20.23
C ARG A 18 -2.73 -3.18 -18.92
N ALA A 19 -1.71 -4.04 -18.88
CA ALA A 19 -1.28 -4.66 -17.64
C ALA A 19 -0.66 -3.62 -16.71
N GLN A 20 -0.84 -3.77 -15.39
CA GLN A 20 -0.18 -2.89 -14.42
C GLN A 20 1.33 -3.03 -14.52
N THR A 21 2.07 -1.93 -14.42
CA THR A 21 3.51 -1.98 -14.25
C THR A 21 3.88 -2.30 -12.81
N ALA A 22 5.13 -2.70 -12.56
CA ALA A 22 5.64 -2.83 -11.20
C ALA A 22 5.57 -1.49 -10.45
N GLU A 23 5.81 -0.38 -11.13
CA GLU A 23 5.71 0.97 -10.58
C GLU A 23 4.28 1.30 -10.15
N ASP A 24 3.28 0.98 -10.98
CA ASP A 24 1.86 1.17 -10.64
C ASP A 24 1.49 0.38 -9.38
N SER A 25 2.07 -0.81 -9.22
CA SER A 25 1.82 -1.69 -8.08
C SER A 25 2.36 -1.10 -6.77
N VAL A 26 3.57 -0.51 -6.81
CA VAL A 26 4.18 0.18 -5.66
C VAL A 26 3.36 1.42 -5.28
N LYS A 27 2.97 2.24 -6.27
CA LYS A 27 2.14 3.42 -6.05
C LYS A 27 0.78 3.06 -5.44
N ALA A 28 0.15 2.00 -5.94
CA ALA A 28 -1.12 1.51 -5.42
C ALA A 28 -1.01 1.06 -3.96
N ALA A 29 0.05 0.32 -3.60
CA ALA A 29 0.28 -0.13 -2.23
C ALA A 29 0.44 1.05 -1.26
N ILE A 30 1.25 2.06 -1.61
CA ILE A 30 1.49 3.25 -0.77
C ILE A 30 0.20 4.06 -0.61
N ASN A 31 -0.52 4.34 -1.71
CA ASN A 31 -1.76 5.11 -1.62
C ASN A 31 -2.84 4.38 -0.81
N LYS A 32 -2.92 3.05 -0.93
CA LYS A 32 -3.83 2.23 -0.13
C LYS A 32 -3.46 2.28 1.36
N MET A 33 -2.17 2.24 1.69
CA MET A 33 -1.69 2.41 3.08
C MET A 33 -2.13 3.77 3.65
N PHE A 34 -1.92 4.86 2.91
CA PHE A 34 -2.27 6.21 3.35
C PHE A 34 -3.78 6.39 3.51
N ALA A 35 -4.57 5.84 2.58
CA ALA A 35 -6.03 5.85 2.70
C ALA A 35 -6.51 5.08 3.94
N ALA A 36 -5.90 3.94 4.24
CA ALA A 36 -6.23 3.16 5.43
C ALA A 36 -5.87 3.94 6.72
N MET A 37 -4.70 4.59 6.74
CA MET A 37 -4.27 5.44 7.86
C MET A 37 -5.23 6.61 8.09
N LYS A 38 -5.57 7.34 7.03
CA LYS A 38 -6.51 8.46 7.08
C LYS A 38 -7.87 8.04 7.64
N ASN A 39 -8.35 6.85 7.29
CA ASN A 39 -9.65 6.37 7.73
C ASN A 39 -9.62 5.58 9.04
N ALA A 40 -8.44 5.44 9.68
CA ALA A 40 -8.22 4.53 10.81
C ALA A 40 -8.73 3.09 10.56
N ASP A 41 -8.65 2.63 9.30
CA ASP A 41 -9.14 1.32 8.86
C ASP A 41 -8.04 0.25 9.02
N SER A 42 -8.10 -0.46 10.14
CA SER A 42 -7.12 -1.50 10.49
C SER A 42 -7.13 -2.70 9.55
N GLU A 43 -8.30 -3.08 9.02
CA GLU A 43 -8.41 -4.24 8.13
C GLU A 43 -7.80 -3.92 6.77
N GLN A 44 -8.12 -2.74 6.23
CA GLN A 44 -7.51 -2.26 4.99
C GLN A 44 -6.01 -2.10 5.15
N LEU A 45 -5.55 -1.55 6.28
CA LEU A 45 -4.12 -1.38 6.55
C LEU A 45 -3.39 -2.73 6.62
N GLN A 46 -3.95 -3.70 7.34
CA GLN A 46 -3.38 -5.05 7.42
C GLN A 46 -3.23 -5.69 6.05
N SER A 47 -4.22 -5.50 5.16
CA SER A 47 -4.21 -6.06 3.80
C SER A 47 -3.14 -5.48 2.86
N VAL A 48 -2.45 -4.39 3.26
CA VAL A 48 -1.34 -3.82 2.49
C VAL A 48 -0.03 -4.58 2.75
N PHE A 49 0.09 -5.19 3.94
CA PHE A 49 1.33 -5.82 4.37
C PHE A 49 1.36 -7.31 4.05
N SER A 50 2.56 -7.81 3.75
CA SER A 50 2.78 -9.26 3.65
C SER A 50 2.89 -9.88 5.05
N ASP A 51 2.62 -11.18 5.15
CA ASP A 51 2.78 -11.94 6.41
C ASP A 51 4.21 -11.86 6.97
N ASN A 52 5.19 -11.58 6.10
CA ASN A 52 6.62 -11.47 6.44
C ASN A 52 7.13 -10.02 6.33
N MET A 53 6.28 -9.01 6.54
CA MET A 53 6.73 -7.62 6.53
C MET A 53 7.83 -7.38 7.57
N VAL A 54 8.88 -6.68 7.14
CA VAL A 54 9.90 -6.12 8.03
C VAL A 54 9.57 -4.65 8.27
N LEU A 55 9.26 -4.31 9.53
CA LEU A 55 9.09 -2.93 9.98
C LEU A 55 10.23 -2.61 10.93
N GLN A 56 11.02 -1.58 10.61
CA GLN A 56 12.21 -1.24 11.37
C GLN A 56 12.27 0.25 11.66
N THR A 57 12.82 0.60 12.82
CA THR A 57 13.09 1.98 13.21
C THR A 57 14.54 2.14 13.64
N ILE A 58 15.05 3.37 13.53
CA ILE A 58 16.39 3.73 14.03
C ILE A 58 16.21 4.43 15.37
N SER A 59 16.81 3.86 16.41
CA SER A 59 16.79 4.41 17.77
C SER A 59 18.21 4.62 18.30
N LYS A 60 18.33 5.28 19.45
CA LYS A 60 19.60 5.42 20.18
C LYS A 60 19.59 4.52 21.40
N ASN A 61 20.65 3.74 21.58
CA ASN A 61 20.82 2.98 22.82
C ASN A 61 21.21 3.91 23.99
N LYS A 62 21.30 3.35 25.20
CA LYS A 62 21.67 4.11 26.42
C LYS A 62 23.06 4.80 26.34
N SER A 63 23.92 4.35 25.43
CA SER A 63 25.24 4.93 25.16
C SER A 63 25.21 6.03 24.09
N GLY A 64 24.04 6.31 23.50
CA GLY A 64 23.86 7.27 22.42
C GLY A 64 24.20 6.75 21.02
N ALA A 65 24.58 5.47 20.88
CA ALA A 65 24.87 4.88 19.57
C ALA A 65 23.57 4.52 18.84
N LEU A 66 23.55 4.72 17.52
CA LEU A 66 22.43 4.34 16.66
C LEU A 66 22.28 2.81 16.61
N THR A 67 21.06 2.34 16.71
CA THR A 67 20.69 0.92 16.61
C THR A 67 19.42 0.77 15.79
N VAL A 68 19.30 -0.33 15.07
CA VAL A 68 18.09 -0.69 14.32
C VAL A 68 17.25 -1.61 15.19
N LEU A 69 15.97 -1.31 15.32
CA LEU A 69 15.01 -2.10 16.09
C LEU A 69 13.92 -2.61 15.15
N ASP A 70 13.60 -3.89 15.28
CA ASP A 70 12.44 -4.47 14.62
C ASP A 70 11.17 -4.10 15.41
N GLU A 71 10.22 -3.53 14.70
CA GLU A 71 8.90 -3.17 15.20
C GLU A 71 7.89 -4.29 14.87
N LYS A 72 6.86 -4.40 15.70
CA LYS A 72 5.78 -5.38 15.47
C LYS A 72 4.70 -4.76 14.58
N PRO A 73 4.41 -5.33 13.40
CA PRO A 73 3.34 -4.87 12.52
C PRO A 73 1.99 -4.71 13.23
N ALA A 74 1.64 -5.65 14.11
CA ALA A 74 0.39 -5.64 14.85
C ALA A 74 0.25 -4.43 15.79
N GLU A 75 1.34 -4.00 16.44
CA GLU A 75 1.31 -2.83 17.31
C GLU A 75 1.20 -1.54 16.50
N PHE A 76 1.87 -1.47 15.34
CA PHE A 76 1.69 -0.36 14.41
C PHE A 76 0.23 -0.25 13.93
N ILE A 77 -0.37 -1.35 13.45
CA ILE A 77 -1.77 -1.36 13.01
C ILE A 77 -2.71 -0.92 14.14
N LYS A 78 -2.47 -1.38 15.36
CA LYS A 78 -3.24 -0.99 16.55
C LYS A 78 -3.12 0.51 16.86
N GLN A 79 -1.94 1.11 16.71
CA GLN A 79 -1.76 2.54 16.90
C GLN A 79 -2.55 3.36 15.89
N ILE A 80 -2.54 2.94 14.62
CA ILE A 80 -3.33 3.59 13.57
C ILE A 80 -4.83 3.48 13.87
N ALA A 81 -5.31 2.28 14.24
CA ALA A 81 -6.71 2.04 14.59
C ALA A 81 -7.20 2.85 15.80
N ALA A 82 -6.29 3.24 16.70
CA ALA A 82 -6.61 4.05 17.87
C ALA A 82 -6.68 5.56 17.58
N SER A 83 -6.25 5.99 16.39
CA SER A 83 -6.28 7.41 15.99
C SER A 83 -7.67 7.79 15.47
N ALA A 84 -8.03 9.08 15.52
CA ALA A 84 -9.31 9.50 14.94
C ALA A 84 -9.22 9.54 13.41
N PRO A 85 -10.27 9.13 12.67
CA PRO A 85 -10.30 9.29 11.22
C PRO A 85 -10.06 10.75 10.82
N GLY A 86 -9.10 10.95 9.93
CA GLY A 86 -8.65 12.26 9.44
C GLY A 86 -7.38 12.78 10.10
N ASP A 87 -7.00 12.27 11.28
CA ASP A 87 -5.79 12.74 12.00
C ASP A 87 -4.49 12.35 11.26
N LEU A 88 -4.53 11.25 10.52
CA LEU A 88 -3.37 10.66 9.84
C LEU A 88 -3.50 10.81 8.30
N ASP A 89 -3.54 12.06 7.81
CA ASP A 89 -3.69 12.37 6.38
C ASP A 89 -2.32 12.54 5.68
N GLU A 90 -1.65 11.41 5.45
CA GLU A 90 -0.37 11.38 4.72
C GLU A 90 -0.55 11.67 3.23
N GLN A 91 0.38 12.44 2.65
CA GLN A 91 0.35 12.83 1.23
C GLN A 91 1.72 12.64 0.57
N ILE A 92 1.72 12.12 -0.67
CA ILE A 92 2.96 11.84 -1.41
C ILE A 92 2.86 12.32 -2.86
N GLN A 93 3.94 12.90 -3.35
CA GLN A 93 4.17 13.14 -4.77
C GLN A 93 5.24 12.16 -5.26
N PHE A 94 4.89 11.31 -6.22
CA PHE A 94 5.83 10.37 -6.80
C PHE A 94 6.71 11.05 -7.86
N SER A 95 8.02 10.93 -7.70
CA SER A 95 8.99 11.18 -8.77
C SER A 95 9.24 9.84 -9.50
N THR A 96 10.50 9.46 -9.71
CA THR A 96 10.87 8.14 -10.27
C THR A 96 10.82 7.06 -9.19
N VAL A 97 10.13 5.95 -9.48
CA VAL A 97 10.21 4.72 -8.68
C VAL A 97 11.33 3.85 -9.25
N LEU A 98 12.34 3.58 -8.42
CA LEU A 98 13.46 2.71 -8.80
C LEU A 98 13.06 1.26 -8.49
N ILE A 99 12.83 0.49 -9.53
CA ILE A 99 12.40 -0.92 -9.50
C ILE A 99 13.27 -1.75 -10.43
#